data_AF-A0A525D7C1-F1
#
_entry.id   AF-A0A525D7C1-F1
#
_cell.length_a   1.000
_cell.length_b   1.000
_cell.length_c   1.000
_cell.angle_alpha   90.00
_cell.angle_beta   90.00
_cell.angle_gamma   90.00
#
_symmetry.space_group_name_H-M   'P 1'
#
loop_
_entity.id
_entity.type
_entity.pdbx_description
1 polymer ?
#
loop_
_entity_poly.entity_id
_entity_poly.type
_entity_poly.pdbx_seq_one_letter_code
_entity_poly.pdbx_strand_id
1 'polypeptide(L)'
;MPLVRARIDLNAIRHNVCQLKAKCRSQVTFMAVVKADGYGHGAVEVARAALESGAQWLGVARLHEAVELRHAGIMAPILIFGYVPPEQVPKLLALALSTTVYNLEMATALSEAAVSLGKPLNVHVKIDTGMGRVGL
;
A
#
# COMPACT_ATOMS: atom_id res chain seq x y z
N MET A 1 -28.30 -17.33 3.10
CA MET A 1 -27.90 -15.90 3.26
C MET A 1 -27.26 -15.75 4.63
N PRO A 2 -26.15 -15.02 4.78
CA PRO A 2 -25.54 -14.83 6.10
C PRO A 2 -26.49 -14.06 7.02
N LEU A 3 -26.52 -14.42 8.30
CA LEU A 3 -27.37 -13.80 9.31
C LEU A 3 -26.94 -12.36 9.65
N VAL A 4 -25.65 -12.04 9.46
CA VAL A 4 -25.06 -10.71 9.70
C VAL A 4 -24.28 -10.29 8.47
N ARG A 5 -24.43 -9.03 8.05
CA ARG A 5 -23.70 -8.46 6.90
C ARG A 5 -23.35 -6.99 7.14
N ALA A 6 -22.22 -6.56 6.59
CA ALA A 6 -21.90 -5.14 6.44
C ALA A 6 -22.33 -4.66 5.04
N ARG A 7 -22.91 -3.45 4.95
CA ARG A 7 -23.23 -2.80 3.67
C ARG A 7 -22.32 -1.61 3.52
N ILE A 8 -21.53 -1.61 2.47
CA ILE A 8 -20.50 -0.60 2.21
C ILE A 8 -21.03 0.26 1.06
N ASP A 9 -21.12 1.57 1.28
CA ASP A 9 -21.44 2.52 0.24
C ASP A 9 -20.16 3.03 -0.42
N LEU A 10 -19.86 2.50 -1.62
CA LEU A 10 -18.70 2.93 -2.38
C LEU A 10 -18.82 4.38 -2.89
N ASN A 11 -20.04 4.92 -3.03
CA ASN A 11 -20.20 6.33 -3.40
C ASN A 11 -19.73 7.26 -2.26
N ALA A 12 -19.91 6.85 -1.00
CA ALA A 12 -19.36 7.58 0.13
C ALA A 12 -17.82 7.60 0.11
N ILE A 13 -17.19 6.47 -0.23
CA ILE A 13 -15.72 6.39 -0.41
C ILE A 13 -15.26 7.34 -1.52
N ARG A 14 -15.89 7.28 -2.69
CA ARG A 14 -15.59 8.16 -3.83
C ARG A 14 -15.72 9.63 -3.46
N HIS A 15 -16.84 9.98 -2.82
CA HIS A 15 -17.10 11.34 -2.35
C HIS A 15 -16.00 11.83 -1.42
N ASN A 16 -15.62 11.03 -0.41
CA ASN A 16 -14.59 11.40 0.55
C ASN A 16 -13.22 11.61 -0.12
N VAL A 17 -12.83 10.75 -1.05
CA VAL A 17 -11.58 10.90 -1.80
C VAL A 17 -11.60 12.18 -2.63
N CYS A 18 -12.69 12.46 -3.35
CA CYS A 18 -12.83 13.71 -4.11
C CYS A 18 -12.72 14.95 -3.20
N GLN A 19 -13.39 14.95 -2.05
CA GLN A 19 -13.36 16.06 -1.09
C GLN A 19 -11.97 16.29 -0.50
N LEU A 20 -11.26 15.22 -0.12
CA LEU A 20 -9.91 15.32 0.41
C LEU A 20 -8.93 15.78 -0.67
N LYS A 21 -9.02 15.23 -1.89
CA LYS A 21 -8.17 15.62 -3.00
C LYS A 21 -8.38 17.07 -3.42
N ALA A 22 -9.62 17.59 -3.39
CA ALA A 22 -9.92 18.99 -3.67
C ALA A 22 -9.28 19.97 -2.66
N LYS A 23 -8.95 19.49 -1.45
CA LYS A 23 -8.21 20.28 -0.44
C LYS A 23 -6.69 20.24 -0.65
N CYS A 24 -6.19 19.32 -1.47
CA CYS A 24 -4.78 19.23 -1.81
C CYS A 24 -4.43 20.18 -2.96
N ARG A 25 -3.16 20.61 -3.03
CA ARG A 25 -2.64 21.28 -4.23
C ARG A 25 -2.62 20.30 -5.40
N SER A 26 -2.80 20.78 -6.63
CA SER A 26 -2.89 19.94 -7.84
C SER A 26 -1.70 18.99 -8.04
N GLN A 27 -0.50 19.37 -7.58
CA GLN A 27 0.73 18.58 -7.67
C GLN A 27 0.89 17.49 -6.58
N VAL A 28 -0.01 17.45 -5.59
CA VAL A 28 0.09 16.50 -4.48
C VAL A 28 -0.42 15.13 -4.91
N THR A 29 0.43 14.12 -4.77
CA THR A 29 0.03 12.72 -4.96
C THR A 29 -0.82 12.27 -3.79
N PHE A 30 -2.00 11.70 -4.07
CA PHE A 30 -2.90 11.19 -3.05
C PHE A 30 -2.77 9.66 -2.92
N MET A 31 -2.41 9.19 -1.72
CA MET A 31 -2.35 7.76 -1.39
C MET A 31 -3.60 7.37 -0.57
N ALA A 32 -4.39 6.44 -1.09
CA ALA A 32 -5.47 5.83 -0.30
C ALA A 32 -4.93 4.65 0.50
N VAL A 33 -5.07 4.69 1.81
CA VAL A 33 -4.66 3.58 2.68
C VAL A 33 -5.82 2.59 2.80
N VAL A 34 -5.60 1.36 2.36
CA VAL A 34 -6.62 0.30 2.27
C VAL A 34 -6.20 -0.97 3.04
N LYS A 35 -5.30 -0.82 4.03
CA LYS A 35 -4.92 -1.89 4.95
C LYS A 35 -6.12 -2.44 5.73
N ALA A 36 -5.92 -3.60 6.35
CA ALA A 36 -6.92 -4.32 7.13
C ALA A 36 -8.23 -4.51 6.34
N ASP A 37 -8.11 -5.06 5.13
CA ASP A 37 -9.23 -5.27 4.22
C ASP A 37 -10.05 -3.99 3.93
N GLY A 38 -9.37 -2.89 3.58
CA GLY A 38 -10.03 -1.59 3.40
C GLY A 38 -10.69 -1.10 4.70
N TYR A 39 -10.04 -1.33 5.85
CA TYR A 39 -10.62 -1.10 7.18
C TYR A 39 -11.94 -1.87 7.40
N GLY A 40 -12.00 -3.11 6.91
CA GLY A 40 -13.17 -3.99 6.97
C GLY A 40 -14.28 -3.68 5.95
N HIS A 41 -14.01 -2.80 4.98
CA HIS A 41 -14.97 -2.43 3.94
C HIS A 41 -14.75 -3.20 2.62
N GLY A 42 -13.75 -4.08 2.56
CA GLY A 42 -13.36 -4.82 1.35
C GLY A 42 -12.26 -4.07 0.58
N ALA A 43 -11.01 -4.54 0.69
CA ALA A 43 -9.84 -3.84 0.16
C ALA A 43 -9.91 -3.60 -1.35
N VAL A 44 -10.34 -4.59 -2.12
CA VAL A 44 -10.39 -4.51 -3.59
C VAL A 44 -11.38 -3.45 -4.05
N GLU A 45 -12.61 -3.49 -3.54
CA GLU A 45 -13.67 -2.57 -3.96
C GLU A 45 -13.40 -1.14 -3.48
N VAL A 46 -12.88 -0.98 -2.26
CA VAL A 46 -12.45 0.33 -1.75
C VAL A 46 -11.28 0.89 -2.56
N ALA A 47 -10.30 0.06 -2.92
CA ALA A 47 -9.16 0.49 -3.72
C ALA A 47 -9.58 0.97 -5.11
N ARG A 48 -10.45 0.22 -5.81
CA ARG A 48 -11.01 0.64 -7.10
C ARG A 48 -11.75 1.97 -6.98
N ALA A 49 -12.64 2.07 -5.99
CA ALA A 49 -13.40 3.29 -5.74
C ALA A 49 -12.48 4.50 -5.49
N ALA A 50 -11.42 4.33 -4.69
CA ALA A 50 -10.48 5.40 -4.40
C ALA A 50 -9.64 5.81 -5.62
N LEU A 51 -9.17 4.84 -6.42
CA LEU A 51 -8.39 5.10 -7.64
C LEU A 51 -9.23 5.84 -8.69
N GLU A 52 -10.46 5.40 -8.92
CA GLU A 52 -11.41 6.05 -9.84
C GLU A 52 -11.74 7.49 -9.40
N SER A 53 -11.64 7.78 -8.10
CA SER A 53 -11.83 9.12 -7.54
C SER A 53 -10.54 9.94 -7.43
N GLY A 54 -9.43 9.43 -7.98
CA GLY A 54 -8.21 10.19 -8.17
C GLY A 54 -7.11 9.91 -7.15
N ALA A 55 -7.23 8.89 -6.30
CA ALA A 55 -6.05 8.34 -5.65
C ALA A 55 -5.06 7.82 -6.71
N GLN A 56 -3.76 7.98 -6.46
CA GLN A 56 -2.69 7.59 -7.37
C GLN A 56 -1.80 6.49 -6.80
N TRP A 57 -1.86 6.30 -5.49
CA TRP A 57 -1.13 5.25 -4.76
C TRP A 57 -2.07 4.55 -3.80
N LEU A 58 -1.71 3.32 -3.45
CA LEU A 58 -2.34 2.57 -2.37
C LEU A 58 -1.33 2.26 -1.26
N GLY A 59 -1.80 2.27 -0.02
CA GLY A 59 -1.03 1.86 1.15
C GLY A 59 -1.66 0.67 1.85
N VAL A 60 -0.87 -0.37 2.13
CA VAL A 60 -1.30 -1.56 2.88
C VAL A 60 -0.35 -1.85 4.04
N ALA A 61 -0.75 -2.69 4.99
CA ALA A 61 0.09 -3.05 6.13
C ALA A 61 0.99 -4.24 5.86
N ARG A 62 0.51 -5.24 5.08
CA ARG A 62 1.17 -6.54 4.90
C ARG A 62 1.28 -6.92 3.43
N LEU A 63 2.26 -7.78 3.12
CA LEU A 63 2.48 -8.29 1.77
C LEU A 63 1.25 -9.00 1.18
N HIS A 64 0.53 -9.82 1.97
CA HIS A 64 -0.62 -10.56 1.44
C HIS A 64 -1.75 -9.64 0.98
N GLU A 65 -1.96 -8.49 1.63
CA GLU A 65 -2.94 -7.48 1.22
C GLU A 65 -2.54 -6.87 -0.13
N ALA A 66 -1.25 -6.57 -0.34
CA ALA A 66 -0.77 -6.10 -1.63
C ALA A 66 -0.94 -7.15 -2.75
N VAL A 67 -0.71 -8.42 -2.42
CA VAL A 67 -0.87 -9.56 -3.34
C VAL A 67 -2.33 -9.71 -3.75
N GLU A 68 -3.27 -9.61 -2.81
CA GLU A 68 -4.70 -9.64 -3.08
C GLU A 68 -5.10 -8.55 -4.09
N LEU A 69 -4.66 -7.31 -3.87
CA LEU A 69 -4.92 -6.20 -4.79
C LEU A 69 -4.37 -6.47 -6.20
N ARG A 70 -3.16 -7.04 -6.29
CA ARG A 70 -2.55 -7.41 -7.58
C ARG A 70 -3.31 -8.53 -8.28
N HIS A 71 -3.74 -9.56 -7.57
CA HIS A 71 -4.59 -10.62 -8.13
C HIS A 71 -5.95 -10.08 -8.60
N ALA A 72 -6.45 -9.01 -8.00
CA ALA A 72 -7.66 -8.31 -8.44
C ALA A 72 -7.45 -7.36 -9.64
N GLY A 73 -6.25 -7.35 -10.24
CA GLY A 73 -5.90 -6.56 -11.43
C GLY A 73 -5.54 -5.10 -11.14
N ILE A 74 -5.34 -4.72 -9.88
CA ILE A 74 -4.96 -3.35 -9.53
C ILE A 74 -3.49 -3.14 -9.88
N MET A 75 -3.21 -2.19 -10.77
CA MET A 75 -1.85 -1.88 -11.25
C MET A 75 -1.26 -0.59 -10.67
N ALA A 76 -2.04 0.18 -9.90
CA ALA A 76 -1.52 1.37 -9.22
C ALA A 76 -0.33 1.03 -8.31
N PRO A 77 0.61 1.97 -8.08
CA PRO A 77 1.67 1.78 -7.09
C PRO A 77 1.11 1.43 -5.70
N ILE A 78 1.69 0.40 -5.07
CA ILE A 78 1.31 -0.06 -3.73
C ILE A 78 2.54 0.00 -2.83
N LEU A 79 2.41 0.67 -1.68
CA LEU A 79 3.40 0.67 -0.62
C LEU A 79 2.95 -0.23 0.54
N ILE A 80 3.83 -1.16 0.93
CA ILE A 80 3.68 -1.93 2.17
C ILE A 80 4.34 -1.17 3.32
N PHE A 81 3.55 -0.82 4.34
CA PHE A 81 4.05 -0.11 5.52
C PHE A 81 4.80 -0.98 6.51
N GLY A 82 4.43 -2.25 6.61
CA GLY A 82 5.02 -3.19 7.55
C GLY A 82 6.33 -3.78 7.05
N TYR A 83 6.95 -4.58 7.93
CA TYR A 83 8.12 -5.37 7.60
C TYR A 83 7.83 -6.39 6.49
N VAL A 84 8.75 -6.50 5.54
CA VAL A 84 8.81 -7.57 4.54
C VAL A 84 10.19 -8.22 4.63
N PRO A 85 10.28 -9.53 4.85
CA PRO A 85 11.57 -10.20 5.00
C PRO A 85 12.27 -10.36 3.63
N PRO A 86 13.62 -10.39 3.58
CA PRO A 86 14.39 -10.43 2.32
C PRO A 86 14.04 -11.59 1.39
N GLU A 87 13.61 -12.74 1.93
CA GLU A 87 13.19 -13.92 1.16
C GLU A 87 11.95 -13.65 0.30
N GLN A 88 11.21 -12.56 0.59
CA GLN A 88 10.04 -12.15 -0.19
C GLN A 88 10.37 -11.13 -1.29
N VAL A 89 11.63 -10.69 -1.43
CA VAL A 89 12.05 -9.78 -2.51
C VAL A 89 11.70 -10.30 -3.91
N PRO A 90 11.87 -11.60 -4.26
CA PRO A 90 11.39 -12.12 -5.54
C PRO A 90 9.92 -11.80 -5.80
N LYS A 91 9.07 -11.89 -4.76
CA LYS A 91 7.64 -11.62 -4.84
C LYS A 91 7.34 -10.12 -4.96
N LEU A 92 8.05 -9.27 -4.22
CA LEU A 92 7.93 -7.81 -4.35
C LEU A 92 8.24 -7.36 -5.78
N LEU A 93 9.33 -7.88 -6.36
CA LEU A 93 9.75 -7.55 -7.72
C LEU A 93 8.78 -8.09 -8.77
N ALA A 94 8.36 -9.35 -8.64
CA ALA A 94 7.42 -9.97 -9.57
C ALA A 94 6.07 -9.23 -9.63
N LEU A 95 5.64 -8.66 -8.51
CA LEU A 95 4.37 -7.95 -8.38
C LEU A 95 4.51 -6.42 -8.43
N ALA A 96 5.71 -5.88 -8.73
CA ALA A 96 5.99 -4.45 -8.76
C ALA A 96 5.45 -3.70 -7.51
N LEU A 97 5.84 -4.19 -6.32
CA LEU A 97 5.45 -3.65 -5.02
C LEU A 97 6.59 -2.84 -4.41
N SER A 98 6.24 -1.75 -3.74
CA SER A 98 7.17 -0.97 -2.92
C SER A 98 7.08 -1.40 -1.46
N THR A 99 8.19 -1.39 -0.73
CA THR A 99 8.23 -1.71 0.71
C THR A 99 8.83 -0.57 1.53
N THR A 100 8.55 -0.57 2.83
CA THR A 100 9.12 0.40 3.77
C THR A 100 10.41 -0.15 4.38
N VAL A 101 11.41 0.69 4.58
CA VAL A 101 12.63 0.40 5.35
C VAL A 101 12.78 1.41 6.48
N TYR A 102 13.29 0.96 7.62
CA TYR A 102 13.42 1.79 8.82
C TYR A 102 14.68 1.53 9.65
N ASN A 103 15.62 0.74 9.11
CA ASN A 103 16.98 0.64 9.63
C ASN A 103 17.93 0.20 8.50
N LEU A 104 19.23 0.38 8.73
CA LEU A 104 20.26 0.06 7.73
C LEU A 104 20.35 -1.45 7.46
N GLU A 105 20.24 -2.29 8.50
CA GLU A 105 20.31 -3.74 8.36
C GLU A 105 19.25 -4.28 7.38
N MET A 106 18.00 -3.84 7.53
CA MET A 106 16.90 -4.19 6.64
C MET A 106 17.13 -3.66 5.22
N ALA A 107 17.60 -2.41 5.08
CA ALA A 107 17.88 -1.83 3.78
C ALA A 107 18.99 -2.61 3.04
N THR A 108 20.06 -2.99 3.74
CA THR A 108 21.16 -3.80 3.21
C THR A 108 20.67 -5.17 2.77
N ALA A 109 19.96 -5.89 3.64
CA ALA A 109 19.46 -7.24 3.32
C ALA A 109 18.49 -7.26 2.13
N LEU A 110 17.59 -6.27 2.04
CA LEU A 110 16.70 -6.13 0.88
C LEU A 110 17.46 -5.76 -0.40
N SER A 111 18.48 -4.91 -0.29
CA SER A 111 19.33 -4.52 -1.42
C SER A 111 20.11 -5.72 -1.97
N GLU A 112 20.75 -6.50 -1.10
CA GLU A 112 21.49 -7.72 -1.49
C GLU A 112 20.58 -8.72 -2.21
N ALA A 113 19.38 -8.98 -1.66
CA ALA A 113 18.40 -9.84 -2.30
C ALA A 113 17.96 -9.30 -3.67
N ALA A 114 17.72 -7.99 -3.80
CA ALA A 114 17.33 -7.37 -5.07
C ALA A 114 18.46 -7.41 -6.13
N VAL A 115 19.70 -7.13 -5.72
CA VAL A 115 20.90 -7.22 -6.56
C VAL A 115 21.12 -8.65 -7.05
N SER A 116 20.93 -9.66 -6.19
CA SER A 116 21.04 -11.07 -6.59
C SER A 116 20.06 -11.48 -7.71
N LEU A 117 18.96 -10.74 -7.87
CA LEU A 117 17.94 -10.93 -8.89
C LEU A 117 18.09 -9.96 -10.08
N GLY A 118 19.11 -9.10 -10.08
CA GLY A 118 19.40 -8.16 -11.15
C GLY A 118 18.34 -7.08 -11.36
N LYS A 119 17.50 -6.77 -10.35
CA LYS A 119 16.44 -5.76 -10.46
C LYS A 119 16.41 -4.84 -9.25
N PRO A 120 16.22 -3.52 -9.44
CA PRO A 120 16.06 -2.60 -8.32
C PRO A 120 14.73 -2.81 -7.60
N LEU A 121 14.75 -2.75 -6.27
CA LEU A 121 13.55 -2.77 -5.44
C LEU A 121 13.21 -1.33 -4.99
N ASN A 122 11.97 -0.90 -5.22
CA ASN A 122 11.50 0.40 -4.74
C ASN A 122 11.25 0.34 -3.23
N VAL A 123 11.86 1.28 -2.50
CA VAL A 123 11.69 1.40 -1.05
C VAL A 123 11.31 2.82 -0.63
N HIS A 124 10.57 2.93 0.47
CA HIS A 124 10.35 4.18 1.19
C HIS A 124 11.04 4.12 2.54
N VAL A 125 11.87 5.11 2.84
CA VAL A 125 12.49 5.24 4.16
C VAL A 125 11.48 5.84 5.14
N LYS A 126 11.25 5.16 6.26
CA LYS A 126 10.40 5.65 7.34
C LYS A 126 11.25 6.38 8.38
N ILE A 127 10.89 7.61 8.67
CA ILE A 127 11.48 8.41 9.74
C ILE A 127 10.53 8.40 10.93
N ASP A 128 11.05 8.14 12.14
CA ASP A 128 10.26 8.29 13.36
C ASP A 128 10.40 9.73 13.88
N THR A 129 9.32 10.49 13.78
CA THR A 129 9.28 11.88 14.23
C THR A 129 8.68 12.03 15.63
N GLY A 130 8.58 10.95 16.41
CA GLY A 130 8.11 10.96 17.80
C GLY A 130 6.98 9.98 18.12
N MET A 131 6.57 9.08 17.21
CA MET A 131 5.58 8.04 17.52
C MET A 131 6.20 6.89 18.33
N GLY A 132 7.51 6.66 18.21
CA GLY A 132 8.25 5.64 18.96
C GLY A 132 7.85 4.22 18.59
N ARG A 133 7.56 3.96 17.31
CA ARG A 133 7.05 2.65 16.84
C ARG A 133 8.01 1.97 15.88
N VAL A 134 8.23 2.60 14.73
CA VAL A 134 9.15 2.16 13.67
C VAL A 134 9.58 3.37 12.86
N GLY A 135 10.85 3.41 12.49
CA GLY A 135 11.47 4.49 11.74
C GLY A 135 12.92 4.64 12.16
N LEU A 136 13.71 5.32 11.31
CA LEU A 136 15.02 5.86 11.67
C LEU A 136 14.88 6.93 12.75
#